data_AF-A0A536CG58-F1
#
_entry.id   AF-A0A536CG58-F1
#
_cell.length_a   1.000
_cell.length_b   1.000
_cell.length_c   1.000
_cell.angle_alpha   90.00
_cell.angle_beta   90.00
_cell.angle_gamma   90.00
#
_symmetry.space_group_name_H-M   'P 1'
#
loop_
_entity.id
_entity.type
_entity.pdbx_description
1 polymer ?
#
loop_
_entity_poly.entity_id
_entity_poly.type
_entity_poly.pdbx_seq_one_letter_code
_entity_poly.pdbx_strand_id
1 'polypeptide(L)'
;MEIPAVAGFVGAWALFHDVLGKMTGEVTPDAIRAMALQVDVPVGDSINGGGVRFGAAGSLDEGQNTRAAAVVGQWQAVGVMRIVYPAAYATARPLSSG
;
A
#
# COMPACT_ATOMS: atom_id res chain seq x y z
N MET A 1 14.31 6.12 -3.65
CA MET A 1 13.31 6.75 -2.77
C MET A 1 13.24 5.90 -1.52
N GLU A 2 13.32 6.49 -0.33
CA GLU A 2 13.26 5.75 0.92
C GLU A 2 11.87 5.13 1.14
N ILE A 3 11.81 3.98 1.81
CA ILE A 3 10.57 3.23 2.06
C ILE A 3 9.45 4.13 2.64
N PRO A 4 9.72 5.00 3.65
CA PRO A 4 8.67 5.86 4.21
C PRO A 4 8.10 6.88 3.22
N ALA A 5 8.95 7.43 2.33
CA ALA A 5 8.51 8.42 1.34
C ALA A 5 7.60 7.77 0.28
N VAL A 6 7.94 6.55 -0.16
CA VAL A 6 7.10 5.77 -1.08
C VAL A 6 5.75 5.45 -0.44
N ALA A 7 5.74 4.99 0.82
CA ALA A 7 4.52 4.66 1.54
C ALA A 7 3.60 5.88 1.70
N GLY A 8 4.16 7.03 2.08
CA GLY A 8 3.41 8.28 2.20
C GLY A 8 2.81 8.74 0.87
N PHE A 9 3.58 8.67 -0.22
CA PHE A 9 3.08 9.00 -1.56
C PHE A 9 1.93 8.10 -1.99
N VAL A 10 2.08 6.77 -1.87
CA VAL A 10 1.05 5.80 -2.28
C VAL A 10 -0.23 5.97 -1.44
N GLY A 11 -0.11 6.18 -0.13
CA GLY A 11 -1.26 6.44 0.73
C GLY A 11 -2.00 7.73 0.37
N ALA A 12 -1.26 8.81 0.12
CA ALA A 12 -1.84 10.08 -0.31
C ALA A 12 -2.49 9.96 -1.70
N TRP A 13 -1.85 9.28 -2.64
CA TRP A 13 -2.39 9.04 -3.98
C TRP A 13 -3.73 8.29 -3.90
N ALA A 14 -3.78 7.20 -3.14
CA ALA A 14 -5.01 6.44 -2.92
C ALA A 14 -6.14 7.34 -2.39
N LEU A 15 -5.87 8.21 -1.42
CA LEU A 15 -6.88 9.11 -0.88
C LEU A 15 -7.30 10.20 -1.88
N PHE A 16 -6.35 10.97 -2.41
CA PHE A 16 -6.68 12.15 -3.21
C PHE A 16 -7.12 11.82 -4.63
N HIS A 17 -6.47 10.85 -5.27
CA HIS A 17 -6.77 10.46 -6.64
C HIS A 17 -7.90 9.43 -6.68
N ASP A 18 -7.76 8.33 -5.92
CA ASP A 18 -8.65 7.18 -6.09
C ASP A 18 -9.95 7.28 -5.29
N VAL A 19 -9.95 7.97 -4.16
CA VAL A 19 -11.15 8.21 -3.35
C VAL A 19 -11.75 9.59 -3.67
N LEU A 20 -11.11 10.66 -3.22
CA LEU A 20 -11.67 12.02 -3.32
C LEU A 20 -11.86 12.46 -4.78
N GLY A 21 -10.93 12.11 -5.67
CA GLY A 21 -11.02 12.42 -7.10
C GLY A 21 -12.20 11.76 -7.83
N LYS A 22 -12.80 10.71 -7.24
CA LYS A 22 -13.97 10.01 -7.78
C LYS A 22 -15.28 10.35 -7.07
N MET A 23 -15.21 11.08 -5.95
CA MET A 23 -16.41 11.48 -5.21
C MET A 23 -17.17 12.58 -5.95
N THR A 24 -18.48 12.49 -5.89
CA THR A 24 -19.40 13.57 -6.30
C THR A 24 -20.32 13.90 -5.13
N GLY A 25 -20.54 15.18 -4.86
CA GLY A 25 -21.39 15.63 -3.74
C GLY A 25 -20.59 16.00 -2.50
N GLU A 26 -21.21 15.82 -1.33
CA GLU A 26 -20.65 16.28 -0.05
C GLU A 26 -19.50 15.39 0.43
N VAL A 27 -18.43 16.03 0.91
CA VAL A 27 -17.23 15.37 1.43
C VAL A 27 -17.36 15.23 2.94
N THR A 28 -18.06 14.18 3.37
CA THR A 28 -18.19 13.79 4.78
C THR A 28 -17.36 12.53 5.09
N PRO A 29 -17.01 12.26 6.37
CA PRO A 29 -16.27 11.05 6.73
C PRO A 29 -16.95 9.75 6.26
N ASP A 30 -18.29 9.68 6.37
CA ASP A 30 -19.05 8.50 5.94
C ASP A 30 -19.05 8.34 4.42
N ALA A 31 -19.16 9.46 3.67
CA ALA A 31 -19.08 9.44 2.21
C ALA A 31 -17.67 9.01 1.73
N ILE A 32 -16.62 9.49 2.39
CA ILE A 32 -15.23 9.08 2.11
C ILE A 32 -15.06 7.59 2.38
N ARG A 33 -15.54 7.08 3.53
CA ARG A 33 -15.47 5.65 3.86
C ARG A 33 -16.21 4.80 2.83
N ALA A 34 -17.42 5.20 2.46
CA ALA A 34 -18.22 4.50 1.46
C ALA A 34 -17.51 4.45 0.10
N MET A 35 -16.86 5.55 -0.31
CA MET A 35 -16.10 5.59 -1.56
C MET A 35 -14.80 4.80 -1.49
N ALA A 36 -14.08 4.85 -0.37
CA ALA A 36 -12.88 4.02 -0.16
C ALA A 36 -13.19 2.52 -0.31
N LEU A 37 -14.32 2.04 0.21
CA LEU A 37 -14.75 0.64 0.05
C LEU A 37 -15.06 0.24 -1.40
N GLN A 38 -15.30 1.21 -2.30
CA GLN A 38 -15.51 0.96 -3.73
C GLN A 38 -14.21 1.02 -4.54
N VAL A 39 -13.10 1.48 -3.96
CA VAL A 39 -11.81 1.55 -4.64
C VAL A 39 -11.28 0.14 -4.91
N ASP A 40 -10.98 -0.11 -6.17
CA ASP A 40 -10.38 -1.35 -6.66
C ASP A 40 -9.24 -0.98 -7.64
N VAL A 41 -8.03 -0.83 -7.10
CA VAL A 41 -6.79 -0.57 -7.86
C VAL A 41 -5.96 -1.86 -7.90
N PRO A 42 -5.65 -2.41 -9.08
CA PRO A 42 -4.86 -3.64 -9.23
C PRO A 42 -3.52 -3.62 -8.49
N VAL A 43 -3.04 -4.82 -8.11
CA VAL A 43 -1.67 -4.98 -7.62
C VAL A 43 -0.70 -4.69 -8.77
N GLY A 44 0.34 -3.88 -8.50
CA GLY A 44 1.35 -3.48 -9.48
C GLY A 44 1.17 -2.05 -10.00
N ASP A 45 0.01 -1.43 -9.81
CA ASP A 45 -0.27 -0.08 -10.29
C ASP A 45 0.38 1.00 -9.41
N SER A 46 0.57 0.73 -8.13
CA SER A 46 1.29 1.65 -7.24
C SER A 46 2.80 1.53 -7.46
N ILE A 47 3.53 2.64 -7.23
CA ILE A 47 5.00 2.68 -7.39
C ILE A 47 5.78 1.73 -6.45
N ASN A 48 5.14 1.23 -5.39
CA ASN A 48 5.68 0.19 -4.51
C ASN A 48 5.31 -1.24 -4.94
N GLY A 49 4.66 -1.40 -6.10
CA GLY A 49 4.15 -2.68 -6.60
C GLY A 49 2.83 -3.12 -5.96
N GLY A 50 2.25 -2.36 -5.03
CA GLY A 50 0.97 -2.67 -4.40
C GLY A 50 -0.25 -2.25 -5.22
N GLY A 51 -1.42 -2.54 -4.67
CA GLY A 51 -2.72 -2.01 -5.13
C GLY A 51 -3.53 -1.46 -3.96
N VAL A 52 -4.80 -1.13 -4.22
CA VAL A 52 -5.72 -0.61 -3.21
C VAL A 52 -7.05 -1.34 -3.31
N ARG A 53 -7.43 -2.03 -2.23
CA ARG A 53 -8.79 -2.53 -2.02
C ARG A 53 -9.02 -2.78 -0.54
N PHE A 54 -10.03 -2.14 0.02
CA PHE A 54 -10.33 -2.26 1.45
C PHE A 54 -11.25 -3.46 1.74
N GLY A 55 -10.98 -4.18 2.83
CA GLY A 55 -11.86 -5.24 3.30
C GLY A 55 -13.23 -4.69 3.72
N ALA A 56 -14.28 -5.43 3.38
CA ALA A 56 -15.67 -5.04 3.62
C ALA A 56 -16.05 -5.13 5.10
N ALA A 57 -17.15 -4.48 5.48
CA ALA A 57 -17.68 -4.57 6.85
C ALA A 57 -17.98 -6.03 7.23
N GLY A 58 -17.54 -6.46 8.42
CA GLY A 58 -17.70 -7.82 8.94
C GLY A 58 -16.71 -8.85 8.38
N SER A 59 -15.77 -8.45 7.51
CA SER A 59 -14.66 -9.31 7.09
C SER A 59 -13.53 -9.34 8.13
N LEU A 60 -12.68 -10.37 8.09
CA LEU A 60 -11.51 -10.47 8.99
C LEU A 60 -10.51 -9.32 8.79
N ASP A 61 -10.51 -8.76 7.58
CA ASP A 61 -9.66 -7.69 7.10
C ASP A 61 -10.44 -6.38 6.90
N GLU A 62 -11.55 -6.19 7.62
CA GLU A 62 -12.36 -4.97 7.55
C GLU A 62 -11.49 -3.71 7.67
N GLY A 63 -11.58 -2.83 6.68
CA GLY A 63 -10.84 -1.57 6.64
C GLY A 63 -9.34 -1.71 6.38
N GLN A 64 -8.80 -2.92 6.23
CA GLN A 64 -7.41 -3.14 5.82
C GLN A 64 -7.29 -3.12 4.29
N ASN A 65 -6.17 -2.62 3.77
CA ASN A 65 -5.87 -2.73 2.35
C ASN A 65 -5.39 -4.15 2.03
N THR A 66 -6.29 -4.95 1.45
CA THR A 66 -6.09 -6.36 1.06
C THR A 66 -5.12 -6.54 -0.11
N ARG A 67 -4.77 -5.44 -0.80
CA ARG A 67 -3.80 -5.42 -1.91
C ARG A 67 -2.48 -4.73 -1.55
N ALA A 68 -2.29 -4.42 -0.26
CA ALA A 68 -0.99 -3.99 0.23
C ALA A 68 0.00 -5.15 0.19
N ALA A 69 1.23 -4.86 -0.23
CA ALA A 69 2.32 -5.82 -0.17
C ALA A 69 3.01 -5.75 1.20
N ALA A 70 2.93 -6.82 1.98
CA ALA A 70 3.80 -6.99 3.14
C ALA A 70 5.18 -7.46 2.67
N VAL A 71 6.23 -6.72 3.04
CA VAL A 71 7.61 -7.01 2.63
C VAL A 71 8.52 -7.14 3.84
N VAL A 72 9.55 -7.97 3.70
CA VAL A 72 10.65 -8.09 4.68
C VAL A 72 11.81 -7.22 4.20
N GLY A 73 12.13 -6.21 5.00
CA GLY A 73 13.33 -5.40 4.84
C GLY A 73 14.51 -5.98 5.62
N GLN A 74 15.71 -5.95 5.04
CA GLN A 74 16.97 -6.26 5.71
C GLN A 74 17.95 -5.12 5.52
N TRP A 75 18.57 -4.67 6.62
CA TRP A 75 19.73 -3.78 6.56
C TRP A 75 20.94 -4.54 6.03
N GLN A 76 21.47 -4.13 4.87
CA GLN A 76 22.61 -4.79 4.22
C GLN A 76 23.91 -3.98 4.27
N ALA A 77 23.81 -2.71 4.69
CA ALA A 77 24.92 -1.85 5.06
C ALA A 77 24.39 -0.73 5.98
N VAL A 78 25.29 0.08 6.54
CA VAL A 78 24.90 1.25 7.34
C VAL A 78 24.00 2.16 6.52
N GLY A 79 22.74 2.32 6.95
CA GLY A 79 21.76 3.16 6.27
C GLY A 79 21.19 2.59 4.97
N VAL A 80 21.44 1.32 4.64
CA VAL A 80 20.94 0.70 3.39
C VAL A 80 19.98 -0.45 3.71
N MET A 81 18.68 -0.13 3.74
CA MET A 81 17.61 -1.12 3.82
C MET A 81 17.31 -1.67 2.42
N ARG A 82 17.22 -3.00 2.27
CA ARG A 82 16.80 -3.67 1.05
C ARG A 82 15.58 -4.55 1.30
N ILE A 83 14.68 -4.65 0.34
CA ILE A 83 13.56 -5.60 0.39
C ILE A 83 14.08 -6.96 -0.06
N VAL A 84 13.91 -8.00 0.75
CA VAL A 84 14.46 -9.33 0.48
C VAL A 84 13.38 -10.42 0.33
N TYR A 85 12.13 -10.13 0.70
CA TYR A 85 10.99 -11.04 0.55
C TYR A 85 9.65 -10.27 0.55
N PRO A 86 8.58 -10.77 -0.10
CA PRO A 86 8.53 -11.92 -1.00
C PRO A 86 9.29 -11.64 -2.30
N ALA A 87 9.63 -12.70 -3.03
CA ALA A 87 10.48 -12.63 -4.22
C ALA A 87 9.97 -11.65 -5.28
N ALA A 88 8.65 -11.50 -5.39
CA ALA A 88 8.00 -10.56 -6.31
C ALA A 88 8.36 -9.08 -6.05
N TYR A 89 8.72 -8.73 -4.80
CA TYR A 89 9.10 -7.36 -4.41
C TYR A 89 10.58 -7.24 -4.01
N ALA A 90 11.35 -8.32 -4.10
CA ALA A 90 12.73 -8.36 -3.63
C ALA A 90 13.64 -7.51 -4.52
N THR A 91 14.41 -6.60 -3.89
CA THR A 91 15.43 -5.78 -4.54
C THR A 91 16.86 -6.24 -4.23
N ALA A 92 17.00 -7.20 -3.30
CA ALA A 92 18.25 -7.90 -3.01
C ALA A 92 17.96 -9.32 -2.47
N ARG A 93 19.01 -10.16 -2.37
CA ARG A 93 18.92 -11.45 -1.68
C ARG A 93 19.12 -11.28 -0.17
N PRO A 94 18.49 -12.09 0.70
CA PRO A 94 18.80 -12.09 2.12
C PRO A 94 20.28 -12.42 2.35
N LEU A 95 20.94 -11.66 3.25
CA LEU A 95 22.22 -12.03 3.82
C LEU A 95 21.98 -13.14 4.85
N SER A 96 22.65 -14.29 4.68
CA SER A 96 22.76 -15.31 5.72
C SER A 96 23.88 -14.92 6.68
N SER A 97 23.68 -15.05 7.99
CA SER A 97 24.78 -15.10 8.94
C SER A 97 25.55 -16.39 8.70
N GLY A 98 26.69 -16.28 8.02
CA GLY A 98 27.69 -17.36 7.91
C GLY A 98 28.54 -17.45 9.16
#